data_AF-A0AAV0V5F8-F1
#
_entry.id   AF-A0AAV0V5F8-F1
#
_cell.length_a   1.000
_cell.length_b   1.000
_cell.length_c   1.000
_cell.angle_alpha   90.00
_cell.angle_beta   90.00
_cell.angle_gamma   90.00
#
_symmetry.space_group_name_H-M   'P 1'
#
loop_
_entity.id
_entity.type
_entity.pdbx_description
1 polymer ?
#
loop_
_entity_poly.entity_id
_entity_poly.type
_entity_poly.pdbx_seq_one_letter_code
_entity_poly.pdbx_strand_id
1 'polypeptide(L)'
;MTGKPISKQNLVFLGAGLAGTGTADLISLAISRDTGKKSGRVPQADIPGGLLRPACQISNGFTSATQMPYALDAPECETFGSPFDPVEINAKLFVPDQSNNSYTFPGVGLGVVASSLTHVDDKIMIIAVKTLASLTTPADLETGCVYPPVSNIQDVSLKVAEAVAKYGFQQVIPKPENITQYLQHFIYNPYL
;
A
#
# COMPACT_ATOMS: atom_id res chain seq x y z
N MET A 1 14.97 4.81 -5.27
CA MET A 1 15.17 4.78 -6.74
C MET A 1 15.43 6.16 -7.36
N THR A 2 14.50 7.12 -7.29
CA THR A 2 14.65 8.42 -7.99
C THR A 2 15.46 9.47 -7.22
N GLY A 3 15.71 9.25 -5.92
CA GLY A 3 16.42 10.19 -5.04
C GLY A 3 15.67 11.49 -4.74
N LYS A 4 14.46 11.67 -5.27
CA LYS A 4 13.63 12.87 -5.10
C LYS A 4 12.43 12.57 -4.21
N PRO A 5 12.03 13.48 -3.30
CA PRO A 5 10.87 13.28 -2.45
C PRO A 5 9.59 13.21 -3.28
N ILE A 6 8.57 12.52 -2.76
CA ILE A 6 7.28 12.34 -3.45
C ILE A 6 6.59 13.67 -3.79
N SER A 7 6.81 14.72 -2.98
CA SER A 7 6.31 16.09 -3.21
C SER A 7 6.91 16.79 -4.43
N LYS A 8 7.96 16.23 -5.03
CA LYS A 8 8.62 16.73 -6.24
C LYS A 8 8.37 15.84 -7.46
N GLN A 9 7.54 14.81 -7.32
CA GLN A 9 7.18 13.91 -8.42
C GLN A 9 5.92 14.41 -9.13
N ASN A 10 5.83 14.15 -10.43
CA ASN A 10 4.61 14.31 -11.21
C ASN A 10 4.01 12.92 -11.40
N LEU A 11 2.86 12.68 -10.76
CA LEU A 11 2.19 11.38 -10.78
C LEU A 11 0.94 11.48 -11.66
N VAL A 12 0.74 10.48 -12.51
CA VAL A 12 -0.45 10.36 -13.36
C VAL A 12 -1.01 8.96 -13.13
N PHE A 13 -2.29 8.88 -12.79
CA PHE A 13 -3.01 7.61 -12.68
C PHE A 13 -3.80 7.34 -13.95
N LEU A 14 -3.61 6.14 -14.50
CA LEU A 14 -4.45 5.60 -15.58
C LEU A 14 -5.48 4.68 -14.94
N GLY A 15 -6.74 5.12 -14.89
CA GLY A 15 -7.85 4.52 -14.16
C GLY A 15 -8.25 5.34 -12.92
N ALA A 16 -9.50 5.81 -12.90
CA ALA A 16 -10.06 6.62 -11.81
C ALA A 16 -11.06 5.84 -10.91
N GLY A 17 -10.95 4.50 -10.90
CA GLY A 17 -11.71 3.64 -10.00
C GLY A 17 -11.25 3.72 -8.53
N LEU A 18 -11.69 2.79 -7.67
CA LEU A 18 -11.34 2.79 -6.23
C LEU A 18 -9.86 2.80 -5.97
N ALA A 19 -9.14 1.89 -6.62
CA ALA A 19 -7.73 1.72 -6.36
C ALA A 19 -6.97 2.98 -6.77
N GLY A 20 -7.31 3.56 -7.91
CA GLY A 20 -6.71 4.81 -8.40
C GLY A 20 -7.00 6.00 -7.48
N THR A 21 -8.27 6.20 -7.12
CA THR A 21 -8.70 7.30 -6.22
C THR A 21 -8.17 7.16 -4.80
N GLY A 22 -8.32 5.99 -4.17
CA GLY A 22 -7.79 5.73 -2.83
C GLY A 22 -6.27 5.87 -2.75
N THR A 23 -5.54 5.39 -3.76
CA THR A 23 -4.08 5.55 -3.82
C THR A 23 -3.67 7.02 -3.99
N ALA A 24 -4.34 7.75 -4.89
CA ALA A 24 -4.07 9.17 -5.10
C ALA A 24 -4.34 10.01 -3.84
N ASP A 25 -5.41 9.71 -3.11
CA ASP A 25 -5.76 10.38 -1.86
C ASP A 25 -4.72 10.11 -0.77
N LEU A 26 -4.30 8.84 -0.59
CA LEU A 26 -3.24 8.50 0.36
C LEU A 26 -1.91 9.18 0.03
N ILE A 27 -1.55 9.28 -1.26
CA ILE A 27 -0.36 10.01 -1.70
C ILE A 27 -0.47 11.50 -1.37
N SER A 28 -1.63 12.11 -1.67
CA SER A 28 -1.89 13.52 -1.38
C SER A 28 -1.80 13.81 0.13
N LEU A 29 -2.34 12.92 0.95
CA LEU A 29 -2.26 12.98 2.41
C LEU A 29 -0.82 12.83 2.91
N ALA A 30 -0.04 11.90 2.34
CA ALA A 30 1.37 11.73 2.68
C ALA A 30 2.20 12.97 2.33
N ILE A 31 2.04 13.53 1.12
CA ILE A 31 2.69 14.79 0.70
C ILE A 31 2.31 15.92 1.65
N SER A 32 1.03 16.02 2.01
CA SER A 32 0.54 17.09 2.86
C SER A 32 1.12 17.01 4.27
N ARG A 33 1.31 15.80 4.79
CA ARG A 33 1.95 15.57 6.09
C ARG A 33 3.44 15.89 6.07
N ASP A 34 4.15 15.44 5.05
CA ASP A 34 5.61 15.63 4.97
C ASP A 34 5.99 17.10 4.71
N THR A 35 5.16 17.85 4.00
CA THR A 35 5.44 19.26 3.65
C THR A 35 4.73 20.28 4.54
N GLY A 36 3.73 19.86 5.32
CA GLY A 36 2.84 20.76 6.07
C GLY A 36 1.94 21.65 5.19
N LYS A 37 1.96 21.46 3.87
CA LYS A 37 1.17 22.23 2.90
C LYS A 37 0.09 21.35 2.29
N LYS A 38 -1.08 21.89 1.98
CA LYS A 38 -2.09 21.13 1.22
C LYS A 38 -1.51 20.74 -0.13
N SER A 39 -1.43 19.45 -0.41
CA SER A 39 -1.06 18.95 -1.73
C SER A 39 -2.15 19.29 -2.75
N GLY A 40 -1.75 19.63 -3.98
CA GLY A 40 -2.67 19.75 -5.11
C GLY A 40 -3.28 18.39 -5.46
N ARG A 41 -4.38 18.40 -6.23
CA ARG A 41 -4.98 17.16 -6.76
C ARG A 41 -3.99 16.45 -7.68
N VAL A 42 -3.83 15.15 -7.48
CA VAL A 42 -3.06 14.31 -8.39
C VAL A 42 -3.90 14.05 -9.65
N PRO A 43 -3.41 14.34 -10.87
CA PRO A 43 -4.15 14.10 -12.10
C PRO A 43 -4.49 12.61 -12.30
N GLN A 44 -5.73 12.34 -12.70
CA GLN A 44 -6.22 11.00 -13.07
C GLN A 44 -6.85 11.05 -14.45
N ALA A 45 -6.61 10.02 -15.26
CA ALA A 45 -7.19 9.87 -16.59
C ALA A 45 -7.83 8.48 -16.71
N ASP A 46 -8.99 8.37 -17.35
CA ASP A 46 -9.69 7.10 -17.60
C ASP A 46 -9.86 6.85 -19.11
N ILE A 47 -10.12 5.61 -19.51
CA ILE A 47 -10.23 5.20 -20.92
C ILE A 47 -11.71 5.36 -21.33
N PRO A 48 -12.16 6.54 -21.82
CA PRO A 48 -11.46 7.31 -22.84
C PRO A 48 -11.39 8.84 -22.57
N GLY A 49 -10.20 9.33 -22.27
CA GLY A 49 -9.71 10.64 -22.76
C GLY A 49 -10.15 11.91 -22.04
N GLY A 50 -10.75 11.83 -20.85
CA GLY A 50 -11.15 13.02 -20.08
C GLY A 50 -10.57 13.02 -18.67
N LEU A 51 -10.06 14.17 -18.22
CA LEU A 51 -9.76 14.43 -16.81
C LEU A 51 -11.11 14.37 -16.05
N LEU A 52 -11.42 13.24 -15.40
CA LEU A 52 -12.73 13.05 -14.77
C LEU A 52 -12.81 13.78 -13.41
N ARG A 53 -13.91 14.52 -13.22
CA ARG A 53 -14.46 14.95 -11.92
C ARG A 53 -15.30 13.79 -11.32
N PRO A 54 -15.60 13.80 -10.00
CA PRO A 54 -15.73 12.58 -9.23
C PRO A 54 -17.07 11.87 -9.48
N ALA A 55 -16.98 10.59 -9.80
CA ALA A 55 -17.82 9.47 -9.31
C ALA A 55 -17.86 8.38 -10.37
N CYS A 56 -17.11 7.28 -10.18
CA CYS A 56 -17.29 6.00 -10.89
C CYS A 56 -16.26 4.94 -10.39
N GLN A 57 -16.70 3.80 -9.86
CA GLN A 57 -15.97 2.72 -9.14
C GLN A 57 -15.90 1.23 -9.70
N ILE A 58 -15.07 0.84 -10.70
CA ILE A 58 -15.32 -0.36 -11.58
C ILE A 58 -15.14 -1.73 -10.87
N SER A 59 -15.68 -2.77 -11.53
CA SER A 59 -15.97 -4.18 -11.21
C SER A 59 -15.00 -4.99 -10.34
N ASN A 60 -15.57 -5.47 -9.22
CA ASN A 60 -15.36 -6.78 -8.58
C ASN A 60 -16.64 -7.19 -7.83
N GLY A 61 -17.81 -7.07 -8.47
CA GLY A 61 -19.11 -7.23 -7.79
C GLY A 61 -19.51 -6.03 -6.89
N PHE A 62 -18.75 -4.93 -6.94
CA PHE A 62 -19.05 -3.66 -6.29
C PHE A 62 -19.09 -2.49 -7.29
N THR A 63 -19.74 -2.67 -8.44
CA THR A 63 -20.02 -1.54 -9.33
C THR A 63 -21.09 -0.66 -8.71
N SER A 64 -20.72 0.46 -8.10
CA SER A 64 -21.72 1.44 -7.65
C SER A 64 -22.44 2.07 -8.85
N ALA A 65 -23.68 2.55 -8.70
CA ALA A 65 -24.50 3.02 -9.82
C ALA A 65 -23.89 4.16 -10.68
N THR A 66 -22.82 4.79 -10.20
CA THR A 66 -22.13 5.93 -10.84
C THR A 66 -21.29 5.56 -12.06
N GLN A 67 -21.33 4.28 -12.44
CA GLN A 67 -20.28 3.63 -13.20
C GLN A 67 -20.58 3.10 -14.56
N MET A 68 -21.79 2.58 -14.68
CA MET A 68 -22.28 1.94 -15.88
C MET A 68 -22.12 2.79 -17.14
N PRO A 69 -22.10 4.13 -17.12
CA PRO A 69 -21.90 4.92 -18.34
C PRO A 69 -20.47 4.89 -18.91
N TYR A 70 -19.46 4.46 -18.14
CA TYR A 70 -18.04 4.60 -18.51
C TYR A 70 -17.27 3.27 -18.57
N ALA A 71 -17.87 2.17 -18.10
CA ALA A 71 -17.29 0.85 -18.25
C ALA A 71 -17.44 0.38 -19.70
N LEU A 72 -16.31 0.14 -20.37
CA LEU A 72 -16.27 -0.58 -21.64
C LEU A 72 -15.77 -1.99 -21.38
N ASP A 73 -16.44 -2.99 -21.95
CA ASP A 73 -15.99 -4.37 -21.92
C ASP A 73 -14.66 -4.48 -22.69
N ALA A 74 -13.55 -4.54 -21.95
CA ALA A 74 -12.26 -4.99 -22.45
C ALA A 74 -12.00 -6.39 -21.86
N PRO A 75 -11.37 -7.31 -22.61
CA PRO A 75 -10.97 -8.60 -22.04
C PRO A 75 -10.12 -8.36 -20.79
N GLU A 76 -10.44 -9.09 -19.73
CA GLU A 76 -9.70 -9.01 -18.47
C GLU A 76 -8.22 -9.33 -18.74
N CYS A 77 -7.33 -8.42 -18.37
CA CYS A 77 -5.90 -8.63 -18.54
C CYS A 77 -5.42 -9.56 -17.41
N GLU A 78 -5.49 -10.87 -17.64
CA GLU A 78 -5.13 -11.92 -16.67
C GLU A 78 -3.68 -11.80 -16.14
N THR A 79 -2.82 -11.05 -16.83
CA THR A 79 -1.37 -11.03 -16.61
C THR A 79 -0.88 -9.96 -15.64
N PHE A 80 -1.64 -8.90 -15.37
CA PHE A 80 -1.11 -7.75 -14.61
C PHE A 80 -0.97 -8.01 -13.09
N GLY A 81 -1.66 -9.03 -12.56
CA GLY A 81 -1.60 -9.42 -11.15
C GLY A 81 -0.73 -10.64 -10.85
N SER A 82 -0.20 -11.32 -11.87
CA SER A 82 0.55 -12.57 -11.73
C SER A 82 2.06 -12.32 -11.79
N PRO A 83 2.91 -13.16 -11.16
CA PRO A 83 4.34 -12.89 -11.09
C PRO A 83 4.91 -12.91 -12.50
N PHE A 84 5.75 -11.93 -12.83
CA PHE A 84 6.53 -11.98 -14.06
C PHE A 84 7.84 -12.69 -13.79
N ASP A 85 8.28 -13.49 -14.75
CA ASP A 85 9.61 -14.10 -14.70
C ASP A 85 10.71 -13.02 -14.71
N PRO A 86 11.85 -13.25 -14.03
CA PRO A 86 13.00 -12.36 -14.12
C PRO A 86 13.45 -12.12 -15.57
N VAL A 87 13.86 -10.90 -15.86
CA VAL A 87 14.29 -10.47 -17.20
C VAL A 87 15.74 -10.00 -17.16
N GLU A 88 16.57 -10.51 -18.06
CA GLU A 88 17.95 -10.04 -18.22
C GLU A 88 18.02 -8.92 -19.27
N ILE A 89 18.58 -7.78 -18.88
CA ILE A 89 18.79 -6.62 -19.75
C ILE A 89 20.24 -6.16 -19.58
N ASN A 90 21.03 -6.15 -20.65
CA ASN A 90 22.44 -5.73 -20.63
C ASN A 90 23.28 -6.46 -19.57
N ALA A 91 23.17 -7.79 -19.48
CA ALA A 91 23.84 -8.64 -18.49
C ALA A 91 23.47 -8.35 -17.02
N LYS A 92 22.38 -7.62 -16.79
CA LYS A 92 21.81 -7.36 -15.47
C LYS A 92 20.44 -8.01 -15.35
N LEU A 93 20.25 -8.78 -14.29
CA LEU A 93 18.97 -9.41 -13.97
C LEU A 93 18.05 -8.41 -13.26
N PHE A 94 16.82 -8.28 -13.76
CA PHE A 94 15.73 -7.53 -13.16
C PHE A 94 14.64 -8.49 -12.72
N VAL A 95 14.13 -8.30 -11.52
CA VAL A 95 13.05 -9.13 -10.95
C VAL A 95 11.84 -8.22 -10.75
N PRO A 96 10.86 -8.21 -11.67
CA PRO A 96 9.65 -7.42 -11.50
C PRO A 96 8.91 -7.87 -10.24
N ASP A 97 8.56 -6.93 -9.37
CA ASP A 97 7.80 -7.24 -8.17
C ASP A 97 6.30 -6.98 -8.36
N GLN A 98 5.55 -7.32 -7.32
CA GLN A 98 4.11 -7.09 -7.28
C GLN A 98 3.74 -6.20 -6.10
N SER A 99 2.90 -5.20 -6.40
CA SER A 99 2.13 -4.48 -5.39
C SER A 99 1.02 -5.38 -4.84
N ASN A 100 1.37 -6.29 -3.93
CA ASN A 100 0.42 -7.21 -3.30
C ASN A 100 -0.04 -6.67 -1.93
N ASN A 101 -1.36 -6.67 -1.71
CA ASN A 101 -1.98 -6.26 -0.45
C ASN A 101 -1.50 -7.05 0.79
N SER A 102 -0.98 -8.26 0.56
CA SER A 102 -0.42 -9.14 1.59
C SER A 102 0.74 -8.52 2.36
N TYR A 103 1.43 -7.51 1.82
CA TYR A 103 2.48 -6.78 2.54
C TYR A 103 1.94 -5.86 3.64
N THR A 104 0.69 -5.42 3.54
CA THR A 104 0.15 -4.36 4.41
C THR A 104 -0.93 -4.89 5.35
N PHE A 105 -1.94 -5.57 4.82
CA PHE A 105 -3.16 -5.89 5.59
C PHE A 105 -2.96 -6.83 6.78
N PRO A 106 -2.14 -7.90 6.70
CA PRO A 106 -1.90 -8.76 7.85
C PRO A 106 -1.28 -8.00 9.02
N GLY A 107 -0.28 -7.16 8.75
CA GLY A 107 0.38 -6.34 9.77
C GLY A 107 -0.56 -5.28 10.36
N VAL A 108 -1.34 -4.59 9.53
CA VAL A 108 -2.33 -3.62 10.00
C VAL A 108 -3.37 -4.30 10.90
N GLY A 109 -3.94 -5.42 10.46
CA GLY A 109 -4.95 -6.16 11.22
C GLY A 109 -4.42 -6.61 12.58
N LEU A 110 -3.23 -7.22 12.60
CA LEU A 110 -2.57 -7.66 13.83
C LEU A 110 -2.33 -6.48 14.80
N GLY A 111 -1.81 -5.37 14.30
CA GLY A 111 -1.54 -4.17 15.12
C GLY A 111 -2.82 -3.56 15.70
N VAL A 112 -3.89 -3.49 14.91
CA VAL A 112 -5.21 -2.97 15.34
C VAL A 112 -5.81 -3.86 16.44
N VAL A 113 -5.83 -5.18 16.24
CA VAL A 113 -6.37 -6.13 17.22
C VAL A 113 -5.57 -6.08 18.52
N ALA A 114 -4.25 -6.17 18.43
CA ALA A 114 -3.37 -6.17 19.60
C ALA A 114 -3.46 -4.86 20.41
N SER A 115 -3.63 -3.72 19.74
CA SER A 115 -3.78 -2.42 20.43
C SER A 115 -5.23 -2.06 20.77
N SER A 116 -6.19 -2.97 20.53
CA SER A 116 -7.62 -2.74 20.76
C SER A 116 -8.15 -1.44 20.13
N LEU A 117 -7.63 -1.09 18.96
CA LEU A 117 -8.10 0.06 18.20
C LEU A 117 -9.51 -0.20 17.66
N THR A 118 -10.42 0.74 17.90
CA THR A 118 -11.82 0.65 17.43
C THR A 118 -12.05 1.29 16.07
N HIS A 119 -11.09 2.08 15.59
CA HIS A 119 -11.19 2.82 14.33
C HIS A 119 -9.85 2.78 13.58
N VAL A 120 -9.92 2.59 12.25
CA VAL A 120 -8.76 2.66 11.37
C VAL A 120 -8.80 3.97 10.59
N ASP A 121 -7.86 4.88 10.87
CA ASP A 121 -7.74 6.17 10.20
C ASP A 121 -6.64 6.16 9.11
N ASP A 122 -6.59 7.20 8.28
CA ASP A 122 -5.57 7.33 7.23
C ASP A 122 -4.13 7.35 7.78
N LYS A 123 -3.93 7.72 9.06
CA LYS A 123 -2.58 7.72 9.66
C LYS A 123 -2.08 6.30 9.81
N ILE A 124 -2.94 5.35 10.18
CA ILE A 124 -2.55 3.93 10.26
C ILE A 124 -2.07 3.43 8.91
N MET A 125 -2.78 3.76 7.84
CA MET A 125 -2.37 3.37 6.48
C MET A 125 -1.02 4.01 6.10
N ILE A 126 -0.82 5.30 6.42
CA ILE A 126 0.45 5.99 6.17
C ILE A 126 1.60 5.37 6.99
N ILE A 127 1.37 5.01 8.25
CA ILE A 127 2.36 4.33 9.10
C ILE A 127 2.74 2.99 8.49
N ALA A 128 1.75 2.21 8.05
CA ALA A 128 1.97 0.89 7.47
C ALA A 128 2.80 0.98 6.18
N VAL A 129 2.43 1.84 5.23
CA VAL A 129 3.17 1.98 3.95
C VAL A 129 4.57 2.57 4.15
N LYS A 130 4.75 3.51 5.10
CA LYS A 130 6.09 4.03 5.43
C LYS A 130 6.97 2.97 6.07
N THR A 131 6.40 2.12 6.91
CA THR A 131 7.12 0.99 7.53
C THR A 131 7.48 -0.06 6.49
N LEU A 132 6.57 -0.39 5.58
CA LEU A 132 6.87 -1.31 4.47
C LEU A 132 8.01 -0.77 3.60
N ALA A 133 7.94 0.51 3.21
CA ALA A 133 8.96 1.14 2.38
C ALA A 133 10.35 1.20 3.04
N SER A 134 10.43 1.23 4.38
CA SER A 134 11.71 1.22 5.09
C SER A 134 12.32 -0.18 5.23
N LEU A 135 11.58 -1.24 4.94
CA LEU A 135 12.05 -2.62 4.96
C LEU A 135 12.64 -3.08 3.62
N THR A 136 12.40 -2.33 2.54
CA THR A 136 13.03 -2.59 1.23
C THR A 136 14.51 -2.22 1.29
N THR A 137 15.38 -3.17 1.02
CA THR A 137 16.83 -2.98 1.14
C THR A 137 17.43 -2.33 -0.12
N PRO A 138 18.64 -1.75 -0.04
CA PRO A 138 19.34 -1.27 -1.24
C PRO A 138 19.56 -2.37 -2.29
N ALA A 139 19.80 -3.61 -1.85
CA ALA A 139 19.97 -4.75 -2.76
C ALA A 139 18.68 -5.07 -3.55
N ASP A 140 17.52 -4.99 -2.89
CA ASP A 140 16.22 -5.16 -3.57
C ASP A 140 16.01 -4.07 -4.63
N LEU A 141 16.35 -2.82 -4.30
CA LEU A 141 16.24 -1.70 -5.23
C LEU A 141 17.20 -1.83 -6.43
N GLU A 142 18.36 -2.45 -6.24
CA GLU A 142 19.33 -2.69 -7.31
C GLU A 142 18.82 -3.69 -8.36
N THR A 143 18.02 -4.68 -7.96
CA THR A 143 17.35 -5.63 -8.86
C THR A 143 16.05 -5.09 -9.47
N GLY A 144 15.66 -3.86 -9.10
CA GLY A 144 14.44 -3.20 -9.57
C GLY A 144 13.20 -3.50 -8.72
N CYS A 145 13.34 -4.22 -7.61
CA CYS A 145 12.25 -4.47 -6.67
C CYS A 145 12.06 -3.26 -5.76
N VAL A 146 10.82 -2.84 -5.55
CA VAL A 146 10.43 -1.77 -4.63
C VAL A 146 9.82 -2.29 -3.33
N TYR A 147 9.51 -3.60 -3.25
CA TYR A 147 9.10 -4.31 -2.05
C TYR A 147 10.18 -5.28 -1.53
N PRO A 148 10.15 -5.63 -0.23
CA PRO A 148 10.97 -6.72 0.31
C PRO A 148 10.60 -8.07 -0.31
N PRO A 149 11.45 -9.11 -0.22
CA PRO A 149 11.11 -10.45 -0.68
C PRO A 149 9.86 -11.03 -0.01
N VAL A 150 9.00 -11.71 -0.77
CA VAL A 150 7.78 -12.38 -0.26
C VAL A 150 8.10 -13.42 0.81
N SER A 151 9.28 -14.06 0.76
CA SER A 151 9.74 -14.98 1.82
C SER A 151 9.79 -14.34 3.20
N ASN A 152 9.93 -13.01 3.28
CA ASN A 152 10.04 -12.25 4.52
C ASN A 152 8.69 -11.65 4.94
N ILE A 153 7.58 -12.04 4.31
CA ILE A 153 6.26 -11.42 4.51
C ILE A 153 5.77 -11.47 5.96
N GLN A 154 6.14 -12.51 6.71
CA GLN A 154 5.78 -12.64 8.13
C GLN A 154 6.52 -11.60 8.99
N ASP A 155 7.82 -11.44 8.78
CA ASP A 155 8.63 -10.42 9.46
C ASP A 155 8.18 -9.01 9.10
N VAL A 156 7.87 -8.78 7.82
CA VAL A 156 7.29 -7.52 7.33
C VAL A 156 5.96 -7.24 8.05
N SER A 157 5.07 -8.23 8.13
CA SER A 157 3.79 -8.11 8.82
C SER A 157 3.97 -7.79 10.30
N LEU A 158 4.91 -8.44 10.98
CA LEU A 158 5.21 -8.16 12.39
C LEU A 158 5.74 -6.74 12.59
N LYS A 159 6.61 -6.25 11.72
CA LYS A 159 7.15 -4.87 11.79
C LYS A 159 6.08 -3.83 11.53
N VAL A 160 5.22 -4.05 10.54
CA VAL A 160 4.05 -3.19 10.28
C VAL A 160 3.11 -3.20 11.49
N ALA A 161 2.81 -4.38 12.05
CA ALA A 161 1.97 -4.52 13.25
C ALA A 161 2.56 -3.79 14.45
N GLU A 162 3.87 -3.86 14.65
CA GLU A 162 4.58 -3.15 15.71
C GLU A 162 4.42 -1.63 15.58
N ALA A 163 4.58 -1.09 14.37
CA ALA A 163 4.41 0.33 14.10
C ALA A 163 2.96 0.80 14.33
N VAL A 164 1.99 0.02 13.86
CA VAL A 164 0.56 0.30 14.05
C VAL A 164 0.16 0.19 15.52
N ALA A 165 0.58 -0.85 16.23
CA ALA A 165 0.29 -1.04 17.65
C ALA A 165 0.92 0.06 18.50
N LYS A 166 2.14 0.53 18.18
CA LYS A 166 2.75 1.71 18.83
C LYS A 166 1.85 2.93 18.75
N TYR A 167 1.26 3.20 17.58
CA TYR A 167 0.30 4.28 17.41
C TYR A 167 -1.00 4.02 18.17
N GLY A 168 -1.50 2.78 18.18
CA GLY A 168 -2.69 2.42 18.94
C GLY A 168 -2.55 2.60 20.46
N PHE A 169 -1.44 2.13 21.04
CA PHE A 169 -1.16 2.29 22.48
C PHE A 169 -0.89 3.73 22.93
N GLN A 170 -0.60 4.65 22.00
CA GLN A 170 -0.59 6.09 22.34
C GLN A 170 -2.01 6.62 22.57
N GLN A 171 -3.01 5.97 22.00
CA GLN A 171 -4.43 6.32 22.14
C GLN A 171 -5.10 5.54 23.27
N VAL A 172 -4.57 4.37 23.62
CA VAL A 172 -5.11 3.47 24.66
C VAL A 172 -4.06 3.23 25.74
N ILE A 173 -4.32 3.69 26.97
CA ILE A 173 -3.53 3.35 28.17
C ILE A 173 -4.16 2.07 28.77
N PRO A 174 -3.41 1.00 29.10
CA PRO A 174 -1.95 0.91 29.24
C PRO A 174 -1.20 0.26 28.05
N LYS A 175 0.05 0.70 27.85
CA LYS A 175 0.99 0.18 26.84
C LYS A 175 1.87 -0.95 27.43
N PRO A 176 2.10 -2.07 26.72
CA PRO A 176 3.03 -3.11 27.15
C PRO A 176 4.50 -2.65 27.08
N GLU A 177 5.34 -3.18 27.97
CA GLU A 177 6.78 -2.88 28.02
C GLU A 177 7.50 -3.28 26.72
N ASN A 178 7.20 -4.48 26.20
CA ASN A 178 7.73 -5.00 24.95
C ASN A 178 6.59 -5.31 23.96
N ILE A 179 6.37 -4.41 23.01
CA ILE A 179 5.31 -4.53 22.00
C ILE A 179 5.55 -5.70 21.05
N THR A 180 6.80 -5.93 20.62
CA THR A 180 7.11 -7.02 19.69
C THR A 180 6.80 -8.37 20.32
N GLN A 181 7.23 -8.58 21.57
CA GLN A 181 6.92 -9.80 22.30
C GLN A 181 5.42 -9.93 22.56
N TYR A 182 4.74 -8.82 22.89
CA TYR A 182 3.29 -8.81 23.05
C TYR A 182 2.57 -9.26 21.76
N LEU A 183 2.98 -8.75 20.60
CA LEU A 183 2.40 -9.12 19.31
C LEU A 183 2.59 -10.58 18.94
N GLN A 184 3.73 -11.19 19.32
CA GLN A 184 3.99 -12.60 19.06
C GLN A 184 2.95 -13.53 19.70
N HIS A 185 2.28 -13.12 20.78
CA HIS A 185 1.22 -13.90 21.41
C HIS A 185 -0.08 -13.94 20.57
N PHE A 186 -0.25 -13.01 19.63
CA PHE A 186 -1.40 -12.95 18.73
C PHE A 186 -1.15 -13.63 17.38
N ILE A 187 0.10 -14.04 17.12
CA ILE A 187 0.46 -14.72 15.88
C ILE A 187 0.10 -16.20 16.02
N TYR A 188 -0.66 -16.72 15.06
CA TYR A 188 -0.99 -18.13 14.98
C TYR A 188 0.27 -18.97 14.74
N ASN A 189 0.47 -20.01 15.54
CA ASN A 189 1.52 -21.00 15.34
C ASN A 189 0.88 -22.30 14.77
N PRO A 190 1.14 -22.65 13.50
CA PRO A 190 0.57 -23.84 12.87
C PRO A 190 1.18 -25.17 13.34
N TYR A 191 2.23 -25.12 14.17
CA TYR A 191 2.95 -26.30 14.66
C TYR A 191 2.61 -26.67 16.11
N LEU A 192 1.63 -25.98 16.72
CA LEU A 192 1.07 -26.29 18.04
C LEU A 192 -0.24 -27.07 17.91
#